data_AF-K6FCA3-F1
#
_entry.id   AF-K6FCA3-F1
#
_cell.length_a   1.000
_cell.length_b   1.000
_cell.length_c   1.000
_cell.angle_alpha   90.00
_cell.angle_beta   90.00
_cell.angle_gamma   90.00
#
_symmetry.space_group_name_H-M   'P 1'
#
loop_
_entity.id
_entity.type
_entity.pdbx_description
1 polymer ?
#
loop_
_entity_poly.entity_id
_entity_poly.type
_entity_poly.pdbx_seq_one_letter_code
_entity_poly.pdbx_strand_id
1 'polypeptide(L)'
;MDKIIKLSLIAVAIYMAIRTIIALFYYDQFPIAFLAAEFNQDQMDAYRARVMLPAFFITCIYFTFRYLGGKSPTSTVWPLHVVAISLLITQIIGFVTFVPFTKGPIIMFIITLFVSYVSRKAHNQRKKEIF
;
A
#
# COMPACT_ATOMS: atom_id res chain seq x y z
N MET A 1 -9.37 17.05 -12.02
CA MET A 1 -8.99 15.63 -11.80
C MET A 1 -9.84 14.66 -12.63
N ASP A 2 -9.18 13.74 -13.34
CA ASP A 2 -9.80 12.70 -14.19
C ASP A 2 -10.82 11.85 -13.38
N LYS A 3 -12.01 11.62 -13.95
CA LYS A 3 -13.11 10.87 -13.31
C LYS A 3 -12.65 9.46 -12.88
N ILE A 4 -11.81 8.82 -13.68
CA ILE A 4 -11.28 7.48 -13.38
C ILE A 4 -10.37 7.53 -12.15
N ILE A 5 -9.46 8.51 -12.08
CA ILE A 5 -8.56 8.67 -10.93
C ILE A 5 -9.35 8.94 -9.66
N LYS A 6 -10.38 9.80 -9.74
CA LYS A 6 -11.25 10.10 -8.61
C LYS A 6 -11.94 8.84 -8.09
N LEU A 7 -12.55 8.06 -9.00
CA LEU A 7 -13.22 6.82 -8.64
C LEU A 7 -12.25 5.80 -8.03
N SER A 8 -11.08 5.62 -8.62
CA SER A 8 -10.05 4.72 -8.10
C SER A 8 -9.58 5.11 -6.70
N LEU A 9 -9.35 6.40 -6.42
CA LEU A 9 -8.96 6.87 -5.10
C LEU A 9 -10.08 6.68 -4.07
N ILE A 10 -11.34 6.88 -4.46
CA ILE A 10 -12.49 6.58 -3.59
C ILE A 10 -12.56 5.09 -3.28
N ALA A 11 -12.41 4.22 -4.28
CA ALA A 11 -12.40 2.77 -4.07
C ALA A 11 -11.27 2.33 -3.13
N VAL A 12 -10.07 2.89 -3.30
CA VAL A 12 -8.92 2.64 -2.40
C VAL A 12 -9.23 3.12 -0.97
N ALA A 13 -9.84 4.30 -0.80
CA ALA A 13 -10.23 4.81 0.51
C ALA A 13 -11.27 3.92 1.21
N ILE A 14 -12.32 3.51 0.49
CA ILE A 14 -13.35 2.60 1.02
C ILE A 14 -12.73 1.26 1.43
N TYR A 15 -11.88 0.68 0.57
CA TYR A 15 -11.19 -0.57 0.87
C TYR A 15 -10.33 -0.45 2.14
N MET A 16 -9.52 0.61 2.27
CA MET A 16 -8.71 0.83 3.47
C MET A 16 -9.57 1.05 4.70
N ALA A 17 -10.65 1.83 4.62
CA ALA A 17 -11.56 2.07 5.73
C ALA A 17 -12.18 0.76 6.26
N ILE A 18 -12.67 -0.10 5.36
CA ILE A 18 -13.20 -1.42 5.73
C ILE A 18 -12.11 -2.25 6.42
N ARG A 19 -10.90 -2.32 5.87
CA ARG A 19 -9.78 -3.07 6.47
C ARG A 19 -9.39 -2.52 7.84
N THR A 20 -9.40 -1.20 8.02
CA THR A 20 -9.13 -0.54 9.30
C THR A 20 -10.19 -0.89 10.34
N ILE A 21 -11.48 -0.81 9.99
CA ILE A 21 -12.57 -1.16 10.91
C ILE A 21 -12.45 -2.63 11.34
N ILE A 22 -12.24 -3.54 10.38
CA ILE A 22 -12.06 -4.96 10.69
C ILE A 22 -10.86 -5.17 11.61
N ALA A 23 -9.71 -4.56 11.30
CA ALA A 23 -8.49 -4.72 12.09
C ALA A 23 -8.61 -4.15 13.51
N LEU A 24 -9.39 -3.08 13.72
CA LEU A 24 -9.56 -2.46 15.03
C LEU A 24 -10.57 -3.18 15.93
N PHE A 25 -11.70 -3.62 15.37
CA PHE A 25 -12.82 -4.11 16.17
C PHE A 25 -13.03 -5.62 16.08
N TYR A 26 -12.47 -6.27 15.07
CA TYR A 26 -12.77 -7.67 14.73
C TYR A 26 -11.49 -8.51 14.53
N TYR A 27 -10.36 -8.08 15.09
CA TYR A 27 -9.07 -8.74 14.93
C TYR A 27 -9.10 -10.23 15.31
N ASP A 28 -9.75 -10.56 16.43
CA ASP A 28 -9.85 -11.94 16.95
C ASP A 28 -11.03 -12.73 16.36
N GLN A 29 -11.98 -12.05 15.72
CA GLN A 29 -13.24 -12.66 15.26
C GLN A 29 -13.17 -13.19 13.83
N PHE A 30 -12.30 -12.63 13.00
CA PHE A 30 -12.06 -13.16 11.66
C PHE A 30 -10.76 -13.96 11.66
N PRO A 31 -10.79 -15.30 11.43
CA PRO A 31 -9.57 -16.06 11.29
C PRO A 31 -8.73 -15.41 10.19
N ILE A 32 -7.45 -15.22 10.47
CA ILE A 32 -6.54 -14.44 9.62
C ILE A 32 -6.59 -14.94 8.16
N ALA A 33 -6.76 -16.26 7.95
CA ALA A 33 -6.99 -16.91 6.66
C ALA A 33 -8.16 -16.32 5.83
N PHE A 34 -9.25 -15.85 6.47
CA PHE A 34 -10.39 -15.24 5.78
C PHE A 34 -10.07 -13.83 5.25
N LEU A 35 -9.16 -13.11 5.92
CA LEU A 35 -8.68 -11.79 5.49
C LEU A 35 -7.47 -11.87 4.55
N ALA A 36 -6.82 -13.03 4.50
CA ALA A 36 -5.45 -13.22 4.01
C ALA A 36 -5.33 -13.89 2.65
N ALA A 37 -6.43 -14.22 1.96
CA ALA A 37 -6.41 -14.81 0.62
C ALA A 37 -5.33 -15.91 0.48
N GLU A 38 -5.66 -17.12 0.90
CA GLU A 38 -4.83 -18.34 0.75
C GLU A 38 -3.61 -18.47 1.67
N PHE A 39 -3.20 -17.44 2.41
CA PHE A 39 -2.14 -17.62 3.41
C PHE A 39 -2.63 -18.39 4.64
N ASN A 40 -1.79 -19.30 5.13
CA ASN A 40 -1.93 -19.82 6.49
C ASN A 40 -1.44 -18.78 7.52
N GLN A 41 -1.62 -19.08 8.81
CA GLN A 41 -1.28 -18.16 9.91
C GLN A 41 0.20 -17.76 9.88
N ASP A 42 1.11 -18.73 9.81
CA ASP A 42 2.56 -18.49 9.83
C ASP A 42 3.02 -17.65 8.64
N GLN A 43 2.44 -17.90 7.45
CA GLN A 43 2.72 -17.12 6.25
C GLN A 43 2.23 -15.68 6.39
N MET A 44 1.07 -15.45 7.00
CA MET A 44 0.58 -14.09 7.23
C MET A 44 1.43 -13.36 8.28
N ASP A 45 1.88 -14.05 9.33
CA ASP A 45 2.77 -13.46 10.33
C ASP A 45 4.13 -13.12 9.72
N ALA A 46 4.67 -14.00 8.87
CA ALA A 46 5.85 -13.71 8.07
C ALA A 46 5.63 -12.53 7.11
N TYR A 47 4.47 -12.46 6.43
CA TYR A 47 4.13 -11.36 5.53
C TYR A 47 4.01 -10.02 6.27
N ARG A 48 3.38 -10.01 7.44
CA ARG A 48 3.32 -8.83 8.33
C ARG A 48 4.72 -8.36 8.73
N ALA A 49 5.54 -9.28 9.25
CA ALA A 49 6.85 -8.96 9.79
C ALA A 49 7.89 -8.59 8.72
N ARG A 50 7.80 -9.17 7.52
CA ARG A 50 8.86 -9.09 6.49
C ARG A 50 8.46 -8.32 5.23
N VAL A 51 7.18 -8.01 5.04
CA VAL A 51 6.70 -7.17 3.93
C VAL A 51 6.06 -5.88 4.45
N MET A 52 4.99 -5.99 5.24
CA MET A 52 4.21 -4.80 5.62
C MET A 52 4.97 -3.87 6.57
N LEU A 53 5.59 -4.42 7.62
CA LEU A 53 6.34 -3.62 8.59
C LEU A 53 7.59 -2.95 7.95
N PRO A 54 8.41 -3.65 7.14
CA PRO A 54 9.47 -2.98 6.38
C PRO A 54 8.96 -1.91 5.42
N ALA A 55 7.82 -2.11 4.75
CA ALA A 55 7.23 -1.10 3.86
C ALA A 55 6.89 0.18 4.63
N PHE A 56 6.33 0.03 5.83
CA PHE A 56 6.06 1.15 6.72
C PHE A 56 7.35 1.90 7.09
N PHE A 57 8.39 1.18 7.53
CA PHE A 57 9.66 1.83 7.89
C PHE A 57 10.33 2.52 6.69
N ILE A 58 10.32 1.92 5.49
CA ILE A 58 10.83 2.58 4.28
C ILE A 58 10.04 3.86 3.99
N THR A 59 8.72 3.84 4.19
CA THR A 59 7.88 5.03 4.03
C THR A 59 8.29 6.13 5.01
N CYS A 60 8.47 5.79 6.29
CA CYS A 60 8.93 6.74 7.32
C CYS A 60 10.32 7.29 6.98
N ILE A 61 11.27 6.42 6.64
CA ILE A 61 12.63 6.79 6.22
C ILE A 61 12.58 7.79 5.06
N TYR A 62 11.76 7.51 4.05
CA TYR A 62 11.58 8.41 2.91
C TYR A 62 11.13 9.81 3.36
N PHE A 63 10.11 9.89 4.23
CA PHE A 63 9.59 11.17 4.69
C PHE A 63 10.56 11.92 5.61
N THR A 64 11.31 11.21 6.46
CA THR A 64 12.38 11.80 7.28
C THR A 64 13.46 12.41 6.40
N PHE A 65 14.02 11.67 5.44
CA PHE A 65 15.03 12.20 4.52
C PHE A 65 14.49 13.34 3.66
N ARG A 66 13.22 13.28 3.25
CA ARG A 66 12.58 14.35 2.50
C ARG A 66 12.50 15.64 3.29
N TYR A 67 12.13 15.55 4.57
CA TYR A 67 12.05 16.69 5.49
C TYR A 67 13.44 17.29 5.73
N LEU A 68 14.42 16.45 6.09
CA LEU A 68 15.81 16.89 6.34
C LEU A 68 16.45 17.53 5.10
N GLY A 69 16.08 17.07 3.89
CA GLY A 69 16.55 17.65 2.63
C GLY A 69 15.84 18.95 2.21
N GLY A 70 15.00 19.55 3.05
CA GLY A 70 14.35 20.84 2.80
C GLY A 70 13.37 20.85 1.61
N LYS A 71 12.84 19.68 1.21
CA LYS A 71 11.96 19.59 0.02
C LYS A 71 10.58 20.16 0.32
N SER A 72 10.05 20.94 -0.63
CA SER A 72 8.73 21.60 -0.55
C SER A 72 7.55 20.62 -0.35
N PRO A 73 6.41 21.13 0.18
CA PRO A 73 5.19 20.34 0.36
C PRO A 73 4.74 19.71 -0.96
N THR A 74 4.31 18.45 -0.88
CA THR A 74 3.79 17.68 -2.01
C THR A 74 2.28 17.68 -2.01
N SER A 75 1.69 17.29 -3.14
CA SER A 75 0.25 17.03 -3.18
C SER A 75 -0.17 16.06 -2.09
N THR A 76 -1.39 16.18 -1.59
CA THR A 76 -1.98 15.31 -0.58
C THR A 76 -2.02 13.81 -0.95
N VAL A 77 -1.93 13.45 -2.23
CA VAL A 77 -1.86 12.05 -2.69
C VAL A 77 -0.44 11.45 -2.66
N TRP A 78 0.58 12.28 -2.40
CA TRP A 78 1.98 11.83 -2.41
C TRP A 78 2.30 10.76 -1.35
N PRO A 79 1.82 10.88 -0.09
CA PRO A 79 2.01 9.82 0.90
C PRO A 79 1.44 8.47 0.46
N LEU A 80 0.28 8.46 -0.19
CA LEU A 80 -0.30 7.23 -0.74
C LEU A 80 0.61 6.59 -1.79
N HIS A 81 1.23 7.41 -2.64
CA HIS A 81 2.18 6.92 -3.65
C HIS A 81 3.44 6.32 -3.02
N VAL A 82 4.01 6.98 -2.01
CA VAL A 82 5.20 6.48 -1.31
C VAL A 82 4.91 5.15 -0.63
N VAL A 83 3.81 5.04 0.11
CA VAL A 83 3.38 3.79 0.75
C VAL A 83 3.23 2.67 -0.29
N ALA A 84 2.57 2.94 -1.42
CA ALA A 84 2.39 1.95 -2.47
C ALA A 84 3.72 1.48 -3.08
N ILE A 85 4.69 2.38 -3.29
CA ILE A 85 6.02 2.03 -3.78
C ILE A 85 6.82 1.22 -2.75
N SER A 86 6.79 1.62 -1.48
CA SER A 86 7.45 0.89 -0.40
C SER A 86 6.88 -0.52 -0.26
N LEU A 87 5.56 -0.67 -0.37
CA LEU A 87 4.89 -1.97 -0.34
C LEU A 87 5.25 -2.81 -1.57
N LEU A 88 5.32 -2.19 -2.75
CA LEU A 88 5.72 -2.87 -3.99
C LEU A 88 7.14 -3.43 -3.89
N ILE A 89 8.11 -2.63 -3.42
CA ILE A 89 9.50 -3.06 -3.26
C ILE A 89 9.60 -4.27 -2.32
N THR A 90 8.94 -4.18 -1.16
CA THR A 90 8.97 -5.24 -0.16
C THR A 90 8.22 -6.48 -0.60
N GLN A 91 7.13 -6.35 -1.35
CA GLN A 91 6.44 -7.49 -1.97
C GLN A 91 7.33 -8.20 -3.00
N ILE A 92 8.07 -7.47 -3.84
CA ILE A 92 9.02 -8.08 -4.79
C ILE A 92 10.06 -8.92 -4.03
N ILE A 93 10.63 -8.37 -2.95
CA ILE A 93 11.58 -9.11 -2.10
C ILE A 93 10.88 -10.33 -1.49
N GLY A 94 9.65 -10.17 -0.99
CA GLY A 94 8.85 -11.25 -0.44
C GLY A 94 8.65 -12.41 -1.42
N PHE A 95 8.28 -12.13 -2.67
CA PHE A 95 8.12 -13.13 -3.72
C PHE A 95 9.41 -13.91 -4.02
N VAL A 96 10.55 -13.23 -3.97
CA VAL A 96 11.85 -13.88 -4.22
C VAL A 96 12.27 -14.77 -3.04
N THR A 97 11.81 -14.48 -1.82
CA THR A 97 12.39 -15.05 -0.59
C THR A 97 11.50 -16.05 0.15
N PHE A 98 10.19 -15.81 0.29
CA PHE A 98 9.34 -16.67 1.12
C PHE A 98 7.84 -16.66 0.79
N VAL A 99 7.36 -15.71 -0.02
CA VAL A 99 5.95 -15.61 -0.39
C VAL A 99 5.66 -16.57 -1.55
N PRO A 100 4.75 -17.54 -1.39
CA PRO A 100 4.39 -18.45 -2.48
C PRO A 100 3.75 -17.68 -3.63
N PHE A 101 4.06 -18.10 -4.87
CA PHE A 101 3.41 -17.60 -6.07
C PHE A 101 2.02 -18.23 -6.26
N THR A 102 1.09 -17.89 -5.37
CA THR A 102 -0.32 -18.29 -5.46
C THR A 102 -1.20 -17.11 -5.88
N LYS A 103 -2.51 -17.34 -6.07
CA LYS A 103 -3.42 -16.33 -6.62
C LYS A 103 -3.54 -15.13 -5.70
N GLY A 104 -3.66 -15.36 -4.38
CA GLY A 104 -3.80 -14.29 -3.38
C GLY A 104 -2.67 -13.25 -3.43
N PRO A 105 -1.40 -13.66 -3.24
CA PRO A 105 -0.24 -12.78 -3.34
C PRO A 105 -0.13 -12.06 -4.69
N ILE A 106 -0.39 -12.76 -5.81
CA ILE A 106 -0.36 -12.16 -7.15
C ILE A 106 -1.41 -11.04 -7.28
N ILE A 107 -2.62 -11.26 -6.77
CA ILE A 107 -3.68 -10.24 -6.76
C ILE A 107 -3.26 -9.04 -5.91
N MET A 108 -2.68 -9.26 -4.72
CA MET A 108 -2.17 -8.18 -3.86
C MET A 108 -1.09 -7.35 -4.56
N PHE A 109 -0.21 -8.01 -5.32
CA PHE A 109 0.81 -7.35 -6.13
C PHE A 109 0.23 -6.49 -7.25
N ILE A 110 -0.73 -7.02 -8.00
CA ILE A 110 -1.42 -6.29 -9.08
C ILE A 110 -2.16 -5.07 -8.52
N ILE A 111 -2.85 -5.23 -7.38
CA ILE A 111 -3.53 -4.11 -6.70
C ILE A 111 -2.50 -3.05 -6.27
N THR A 112 -1.38 -3.46 -5.69
CA THR A 112 -0.32 -2.54 -5.24
C THR A 112 0.28 -1.76 -6.41
N LEU A 113 0.55 -2.45 -7.52
CA LEU A 113 0.97 -1.85 -8.79
C LEU A 113 -0.06 -0.82 -9.30
N PHE A 114 -1.33 -1.17 -9.31
CA PHE A 114 -2.41 -0.29 -9.74
C PHE A 114 -2.51 0.97 -8.86
N VAL A 115 -2.47 0.81 -7.54
CA VAL A 115 -2.50 1.95 -6.59
C VAL A 115 -1.29 2.84 -6.79
N SER A 116 -0.10 2.27 -6.99
CA SER A 116 1.12 3.02 -7.29
C SER A 116 0.98 3.85 -8.57
N TYR A 117 0.45 3.25 -9.64
CA TYR A 117 0.20 3.92 -10.92
C TYR A 117 -0.82 5.07 -10.78
N VAL A 118 -1.99 4.80 -10.18
CA VAL A 118 -3.06 5.79 -10.01
C VAL A 118 -2.61 6.96 -9.15
N SER A 119 -1.95 6.68 -8.02
CA SER A 119 -1.45 7.72 -7.11
C SER A 119 -0.38 8.59 -7.77
N ARG A 120 0.50 8.01 -8.61
CA ARG A 120 1.46 8.77 -9.42
C ARG A 120 0.77 9.68 -10.44
N LYS A 121 -0.20 9.14 -11.18
CA LYS A 121 -0.98 9.91 -12.17
C LYS A 121 -1.73 11.05 -11.49
N ALA A 122 -2.34 10.80 -10.33
CA ALA A 122 -3.04 11.80 -9.53
C ALA A 122 -2.11 12.91 -9.04
N HIS A 123 -0.91 12.56 -8.55
CA HIS A 123 0.10 13.52 -8.13
C HIS A 123 0.52 14.43 -9.29
N ASN A 124 0.79 13.85 -10.45
CA ASN A 124 1.22 14.60 -11.63
C ASN A 124 0.12 15.52 -12.15
N GLN A 125 -1.16 15.12 -12.08
CA GLN A 125 -2.27 16.01 -12.43
C GLN A 125 -2.37 17.20 -11.50
N ARG A 126 -2.30 17.00 -10.17
CA ARG A 126 -2.33 18.11 -9.20
C ARG A 126 -1.14 19.05 -9.35
N LYS A 127 0.05 18.54 -9.72
CA LYS A 127 1.20 19.40 -10.00
C LYS A 127 0.96 20.37 -11.16
N LYS A 128 0.26 19.93 -12.22
CA LYS A 128 -0.10 20.78 -13.36
C LYS A 128 -1.21 21.80 -13.06
N GLU A 129 -1.89 21.68 -11.92
CA GLU A 129 -2.92 22.62 -11.48
C GLU A 129 -2.33 23.70 -10.54
N ILE A 130 -1.13 23.50 -10.00
CA ILE A 130 -0.46 24.38 -9.02
C ILE A 130 0.65 25.22 -9.66
N PHE A 131 1.23 24.76 -10.77
CA PHE A 131 2.25 25.43 -11.59
C PHE A 131 1.73 25.54 -13.02
#